data_AF-A0A0M0EDH0-F1
#
_entry.id   AF-A0A0M0EDH0-F1
#
_cell.length_a   1.000
_cell.length_b   1.000
_cell.length_c   1.000
_cell.angle_alpha   90.00
_cell.angle_beta   90.00
_cell.angle_gamma   90.00
#
_symmetry.space_group_name_H-M   'P 1'
#
loop_
_entity.id
_entity.type
_entity.pdbx_description
1 polymer ?
#
loop_
_entity_poly.entity_id
_entity_poly.type
_entity_poly.pdbx_seq_one_letter_code
_entity_poly.pdbx_strand_id
1 'polypeptide(L)' 'MKAHRRSRLPVSTQKRLLEHCVVGTPAQSAAEPVGVNRNTETLYYRKLLEIIAE' A
#
# COMPACT_ATOMS: atom_id res chain seq x y z
N MET A 1 13.26 -12.89 6.17
CA MET A 1 12.95 -11.59 6.77
C MET A 1 13.92 -10.52 6.31
N LYS A 2 13.80 -10.07 5.05
CA LYS A 2 14.48 -8.85 4.61
C LYS A 2 14.02 -7.68 5.49
N ALA A 3 14.95 -6.88 5.99
CA ALA A 3 14.61 -5.70 6.81
C ALA A 3 13.97 -4.61 5.93
N HIS A 4 12.64 -4.65 5.77
CA HIS A 4 11.93 -3.60 5.05
C HIS A 4 11.88 -2.32 5.89
N ARG A 5 12.37 -1.20 5.35
CA ARG A 5 12.15 0.12 5.95
C ARG A 5 10.65 0.38 6.07
N ARG A 6 10.20 0.76 7.27
CA ARG A 6 8.81 1.13 7.54
C ARG A 6 8.35 2.20 6.56
N SER A 7 7.09 2.10 6.13
CA SER A 7 6.48 3.14 5.29
C SER A 7 6.48 4.46 6.06
N ARG A 8 6.83 5.55 5.36
CA ARG A 8 6.79 6.92 5.90
C ARG A 8 5.37 7.50 5.91
N LEU A 9 4.40 6.73 5.42
CA LEU A 9 3.00 7.13 5.38
C LEU A 9 2.40 7.16 6.79
N PRO A 10 1.46 8.09 7.05
CA PRO A 10 0.64 8.04 8.25
C PRO A 10 -0.05 6.69 8.41
N VAL A 11 -0.22 6.22 9.64
CA VAL A 11 -0.86 4.92 9.92
C VAL A 11 -2.30 4.88 9.40
N SER A 12 -3.02 6.00 9.46
CA SER A 12 -4.37 6.14 8.90
C SER A 12 -4.40 5.89 7.38
N THR A 13 -3.45 6.47 6.65
CA THR A 13 -3.29 6.27 5.21
C THR A 13 -2.92 4.82 4.89
N GLN A 14 -2.01 4.21 5.66
CA GLN A 14 -1.64 2.81 5.49
C GLN A 14 -2.83 1.87 5.67
N LYS A 15 -3.67 2.11 6.68
CA LYS A 15 -4.89 1.30 6.91
C LYS A 15 -5.84 1.37 5.71
N ARG A 16 -6.12 2.56 5.20
CA ARG A 16 -6.96 2.73 4.01
C ARG A 16 -6.40 2.00 2.78
N LEU A 17 -5.09 2.09 2.55
CA LEU A 17 -4.43 1.35 1.46
C LEU A 17 -4.51 -0.16 1.65
N LEU A 18 -4.36 -0.64 2.89
CA LEU A 18 -4.50 -2.05 3.21
C LEU A 18 -5.93 -2.54 2.93
N GLU A 19 -6.95 -1.78 3.35
CA GLU A 19 -8.36 -2.11 3.09
C GLU A 19 -8.63 -2.26 1.59
N HIS A 20 -8.20 -1.29 0.78
CA HIS A 20 -8.33 -1.38 -0.67
C HIS A 20 -7.55 -2.55 -1.27
N CYS A 21 -6.37 -2.87 -0.73
CA CYS A 21 -5.56 -3.99 -1.18
C CYS A 21 -6.24 -5.34 -0.89
N VAL A 22 -6.82 -5.50 0.31
CA VAL A 22 -7.53 -6.72 0.72
C VAL A 22 -8.81 -6.92 -0.09
N VAL A 23 -9.51 -5.84 -0.42
CA VAL A 23 -10.68 -5.85 -1.31
C VAL A 23 -10.29 -6.17 -2.77
N GLY A 24 -8.99 -6.16 -3.10
CA GLY A 24 -8.50 -6.41 -4.46
C GLY A 24 -8.65 -5.21 -5.39
N THR A 25 -8.82 -4.01 -4.84
CA THR A 25 -8.86 -2.78 -5.63
C THR A 25 -7.48 -2.57 -6.26
N PRO A 26 -7.37 -2.41 -7.60
CA PRO A 26 -6.09 -2.15 -8.22
C PRO A 26 -5.51 -0.84 -7.67
N ALA A 27 -4.22 -0.88 -7.38
CA ALA A 27 -3.43 0.24 -6.88
C ALA A 27 -3.83 1.58 -7.56
N GLN A 28 -3.76 1.63 -8.88
CA GLN A 28 -4.09 2.86 -9.62
C GLN A 28 -5.46 3.48 -9.30
N SER A 29 -6.47 2.68 -8.96
CA SER A 29 -7.82 3.13 -8.61
C SER A 29 -7.99 3.48 -7.12
N ALA A 30 -7.11 3.00 -6.24
CA ALA A 30 -7.14 3.32 -4.81
C ALA A 30 -6.36 4.61 -4.47
N ALA A 31 -5.50 5.09 -5.38
CA ALA A 31 -4.65 6.24 -5.12
C ALA A 31 -5.47 7.55 -4.98
N GLU A 32 -6.48 7.71 -5.83
CA GLU A 32 -7.40 8.85 -5.81
C GLU A 32 -8.27 8.90 -4.53
N PRO A 33 -9.00 7.84 -4.13
CA PRO A 33 -9.84 7.87 -2.91
C PRO A 33 -9.02 7.94 -1.61
N VAL A 34 -7.76 7.51 -1.62
CA VAL A 34 -6.87 7.61 -0.44
C VAL A 34 -6.09 8.94 -0.41
N GLY A 35 -6.02 9.66 -1.53
CA GLY A 35 -5.33 10.95 -1.62
C GLY A 35 -3.81 10.83 -1.56
N VAL A 36 -3.24 9.77 -2.15
CA VAL A 36 -1.79 9.54 -2.21
C VAL A 36 -1.28 9.58 -3.64
N ASN A 37 0.02 9.89 -3.80
CA ASN A 37 0.64 9.81 -5.11
C ASN A 37 0.60 8.36 -5.63
N ARG A 38 0.23 8.18 -6.90
CA ARG A 38 0.15 6.88 -7.59
C ARG A 38 1.43 6.06 -7.44
N ASN A 39 2.59 6.70 -7.54
CA ASN A 39 3.88 6.01 -7.39
C ASN A 39 4.09 5.48 -5.96
N THR A 40 3.66 6.24 -4.95
CA THR A 40 3.75 5.85 -3.55
C THR A 40 2.87 4.65 -3.25
N GLU A 41 1.71 4.61 -3.89
CA GLU A 41 0.71 3.61 -3.66
C GLU A 41 1.05 2.27 -4.32
N THR A 42 1.48 2.28 -5.59
CA THR A 42 2.06 1.12 -6.26
C THR A 42 3.23 0.52 -5.47
N LEU A 43 4.11 1.37 -4.93
CA LEU A 43 5.24 0.92 -4.11
C LEU A 43 4.79 0.31 -2.78
N TYR A 44 3.71 0.82 -2.18
CA TYR A 44 3.13 0.27 -0.95
C TYR A 44 2.51 -1.11 -1.21
N TYR A 45 1.68 -1.24 -2.25
CA TYR A 45 1.05 -2.50 -2.64
C TYR A 45 2.07 -3.58 -2.97
N ARG A 46 3.09 -3.24 -3.76
CA ARG A 46 4.16 -4.18 -4.09
C ARG A 46 4.84 -4.73 -2.84
N LYS A 47 5.22 -3.84 -1.90
CA LYS A 47 5.83 -4.26 -0.63
C LYS A 47 4.89 -5.11 0.21
N LEU A 48 3.60 -4.76 0.24
CA LEU A 48 2.60 -5.52 0.97
C LEU A 48 2.51 -6.96 0.44
N LEU A 49 2.43 -7.11 -0.88
CA LEU A 49 2.37 -8.42 -1.53
C LEU A 49 3.67 -9.21 -1.37
N GLU A 50 4.84 -8.56 -1.41
CA GLU A 50 6.12 -9.19 -1.10
C GLU A 50 6.18 -9.74 0.33
N ILE A 51 5.58 -9.05 1.30
CA ILE A 51 5.49 -9.50 2.69
C ILE A 51 4.53 -10.68 2.84
N ILE A 52 3.42 -10.69 2.10
CA ILE A 52 2.42 -11.78 2.15
C ILE A 52 2.96 -13.05 1.45
N ALA A 53 3.82 -12.89 0.45
CA ALA A 53 4.39 -14.01 -0.31
C ALA A 53 5.63 -14.65 0.35
N GLU A 54 6.27 -13.99 1.33
CA GLU A 54 7.38 -14.54 2.15
C GLU A 54 6.84 -15.34 3.34
#